data_AF-A0A8R7TV42-F1
#
_entry.id   AF-A0A8R7TV42-F1
#
_cell.length_a   1.000
_cell.length_b   1.000
_cell.length_c   1.000
_cell.angle_alpha   90.00
_cell.angle_beta   90.00
_cell.angle_gamma   90.00
#
_symmetry.space_group_name_H-M   'P 1'
#
loop_
_entity.id
_entity.type
_entity.pdbx_description
1 polymer ?
#
loop_
_entity_poly.entity_id
_entity_poly.type
_entity_poly.pdbx_seq_one_letter_code
_entity_poly.pdbx_strand_id
1 'polypeptide(L)'
;KEVAVTLRDKSDNFIDVFVGSGVENYWRLTGYYGEPKWDDKHLTWSRLRELKAVADMPWMVIGDLNEIMFSFEKEGGNDRPAHFMRAFREAL
;
A
#
# COMPACT_ATOMS: atom_id res chain seq x y z
N LYS A 1 -3.74 27.44 -0.68
CA LYS A 1 -4.00 26.86 0.65
C LYS A 1 -2.84 25.92 0.98
N GLU A 2 -2.30 26.00 2.18
CA GLU A 2 -1.23 25.12 2.65
C GLU A 2 -1.85 23.83 3.21
N VAL A 3 -1.30 22.68 2.84
CA VAL A 3 -1.75 21.36 3.32
C VAL A 3 -0.70 20.87 4.31
N ALA A 4 -1.10 20.56 5.55
CA ALA A 4 -0.17 20.01 6.51
C ALA A 4 0.06 18.51 6.20
N VAL A 5 1.33 18.11 6.25
CA VAL A 5 1.76 16.72 6.12
C VAL A 5 2.55 16.37 7.36
N THR A 6 2.08 15.39 8.12
CA THR A 6 2.70 14.98 9.38
C THR A 6 3.09 13.51 9.30
N LEU A 7 4.36 13.21 9.61
CA LEU A 7 4.83 11.83 9.69
C LEU A 7 4.07 11.08 10.78
N ARG A 8 3.52 9.92 10.43
CA ARG A 8 2.92 8.99 11.39
C ARG A 8 3.86 7.84 11.71
N ASP A 9 4.39 7.18 10.69
CA ASP A 9 5.29 6.04 10.86
C ASP A 9 6.18 5.84 9.62
N LYS A 10 7.27 5.07 9.76
CA LYS A 10 8.14 4.69 8.66
C LYS A 10 8.87 3.38 8.93
N SER A 11 9.26 2.71 7.85
CA SER A 11 10.21 1.61 7.84
C SER A 11 11.11 1.72 6.61
N ASP A 12 11.97 0.73 6.40
CA ASP A 12 12.78 0.65 5.18
C ASP A 12 11.93 0.55 3.90
N ASN A 13 10.71 -0.02 4.02
CA ASN A 13 9.82 -0.27 2.89
C ASN A 13 8.67 0.73 2.78
N PHE A 14 8.45 1.61 3.77
CA PHE A 14 7.35 2.57 3.66
C PHE A 14 7.57 3.87 4.44
N ILE A 15 6.87 4.91 4.00
CA ILE A 15 6.66 6.16 4.73
C ILE A 15 5.15 6.39 4.79
N ASP A 16 4.61 6.55 5.99
CA ASP A 16 3.19 6.76 6.25
C ASP A 16 2.95 8.11 6.90
N VAL A 17 2.07 8.92 6.29
CA VAL A 17 1.82 10.30 6.70
C VAL A 17 0.33 10.61 6.80
N PHE A 18 -0.01 11.51 7.70
CA PHE A 18 -1.30 12.19 7.70
C PHE A 18 -1.23 13.41 6.78
N VAL A 19 -2.26 13.59 5.96
CA VAL A 19 -2.40 14.71 5.03
C VAL A 19 -3.71 15.43 5.31
N GLY A 20 -3.67 16.75 5.51
CA GLY A 20 -4.86 17.57 5.73
C GLY A 20 -4.59 18.75 6.65
N SER A 21 -5.56 19.66 6.75
CA SER A 21 -5.51 20.80 7.68
C SER A 21 -6.86 20.89 8.41
N GLY A 22 -6.87 20.62 9.73
CA GLY A 22 -8.07 20.60 10.56
C GLY A 22 -8.66 19.20 10.80
N VAL A 23 -9.57 19.08 11.77
CA VAL A 23 -10.08 17.79 12.32
C VAL A 23 -10.90 16.98 11.30
N GLU A 24 -11.59 17.64 10.36
CA GLU A 24 -12.58 16.98 9.49
C GLU A 24 -12.01 16.46 8.15
N ASN A 25 -10.76 16.78 7.79
CA ASN A 25 -10.19 16.50 6.46
C ASN A 25 -8.87 15.72 6.50
N TYR A 26 -8.57 14.98 7.57
CA TYR A 26 -7.40 14.12 7.59
C TYR A 26 -7.63 12.85 6.78
N TRP A 27 -6.70 12.56 5.89
CA TRP A 27 -6.55 11.27 5.21
C TRP A 27 -5.11 10.80 5.32
N ARG A 28 -4.86 9.54 4.98
CA ARG A 28 -3.52 8.93 5.05
C ARG A 28 -2.94 8.64 3.68
N LEU A 29 -1.66 8.95 3.54
CA LEU A 29 -0.86 8.57 2.39
C LEU A 29 0.28 7.68 2.85
N THR A 30 0.40 6.50 2.23
CA THR A 30 1.58 5.66 2.40
C THR A 30 2.33 5.55 1.08
N GLY A 31 3.58 5.99 1.05
CA GLY A 31 4.53 5.59 0.01
C GLY A 31 5.13 4.24 0.39
N TYR A 32 5.02 3.23 -0.47
CA TYR A 32 5.40 1.85 -0.18
C TYR A 32 6.27 1.24 -1.28
N TYR A 33 7.32 0.52 -0.88
CA TYR A 33 8.20 -0.28 -1.72
C TYR A 33 8.03 -1.77 -1.37
N GLY A 34 7.31 -2.48 -2.25
CA GLY A 34 6.97 -3.89 -2.14
C GLY A 34 8.15 -4.82 -2.30
N GLU A 35 8.07 -5.98 -1.65
CA GLU A 35 9.10 -7.01 -1.73
C GLU A 35 9.29 -7.47 -3.18
N PRO A 36 10.49 -7.47 -3.75
CA PRO A 36 10.67 -7.82 -5.16
C PRO A 36 10.53 -9.33 -5.41
N LYS A 37 10.84 -10.17 -4.41
CA LYS A 37 10.83 -11.63 -4.53
C LYS A 37 9.42 -12.18 -4.36
N TRP A 38 9.12 -13.24 -5.12
CA TRP A 38 7.81 -13.91 -5.06
C TRP A 38 7.56 -14.58 -3.71
N ASP A 39 8.58 -15.20 -3.14
CA ASP A 39 8.46 -15.92 -1.87
C ASP A 39 8.15 -14.95 -0.71
N ASP A 40 8.56 -13.69 -0.82
CA ASP A 40 8.44 -12.68 0.23
C ASP A 40 7.19 -11.78 0.10
N LYS A 41 6.33 -12.02 -0.91
CA LYS A 41 5.14 -11.18 -1.14
C LYS A 41 4.14 -11.17 0.00
N HIS A 42 4.07 -12.27 0.73
CA HIS A 42 3.25 -12.36 1.93
C HIS A 42 3.65 -11.34 3.00
N LEU A 43 4.91 -10.90 3.04
CA LEU A 43 5.38 -9.83 3.94
C LEU A 43 4.79 -8.48 3.52
N THR A 44 4.78 -8.18 2.22
CA THR A 44 4.15 -6.97 1.67
C THR A 44 2.67 -6.92 2.03
N TRP A 45 1.92 -8.01 1.80
CA TRP A 45 0.49 -8.06 2.12
C TRP A 45 0.21 -7.95 3.61
N SER A 46 1.04 -8.57 4.45
CA SER A 46 0.90 -8.49 5.91
C SER A 46 1.09 -7.06 6.41
N ARG A 47 2.12 -6.36 5.93
CA ARG A 47 2.36 -4.96 6.27
C ARG A 47 1.26 -4.02 5.77
N LEU A 48 0.72 -4.24 4.56
CA LEU A 48 -0.43 -3.48 4.08
C LEU A 48 -1.67 -3.66 4.96
N ARG A 49 -1.95 -4.88 5.42
CA ARG A 49 -3.06 -5.14 6.37
C ARG A 49 -2.86 -4.44 7.71
N GLU A 50 -1.64 -4.47 8.24
CA GLU A 50 -1.29 -3.75 9.47
C GLU A 50 -1.50 -2.24 9.29
N LEU A 51 -1.03 -1.67 8.18
CA LEU A 51 -1.20 -0.25 7.86
C LEU A 51 -2.68 0.13 7.70
N LYS A 52 -3.49 -0.73 7.06
CA LYS A 52 -4.94 -0.55 6.90
C LYS A 52 -5.66 -0.54 8.25
N ALA A 53 -5.28 -1.44 9.15
CA ALA A 53 -5.92 -1.60 10.46
C ALA A 53 -5.67 -0.44 11.44
N VAL A 54 -4.73 0.47 11.14
CA VAL A 54 -4.36 1.60 12.01
C VAL A 54 -5.53 2.55 12.27
N ALA A 55 -6.35 2.84 11.26
CA ALA A 55 -7.45 3.80 11.38
C ALA A 55 -8.51 3.58 10.30
N ASP A 56 -9.77 3.78 10.68
CA ASP A 56 -10.91 3.83 9.76
C ASP A 56 -11.03 5.25 9.18
N MET A 57 -10.17 5.55 8.21
CA MET A 57 -10.13 6.84 7.51
C MET A 57 -9.69 6.66 6.06
N PRO A 58 -9.94 7.64 5.17
CA PRO A 58 -9.47 7.53 3.78
C PRO A 58 -7.96 7.30 3.73
N TRP A 59 -7.55 6.25 3.02
CA TRP A 59 -6.16 5.81 2.93
C TRP A 59 -5.78 5.56 1.47
N MET A 60 -4.66 6.13 1.06
CA MET A 60 -4.09 5.96 -0.26
C MET A 60 -2.70 5.35 -0.12
N VAL A 61 -2.43 4.32 -0.91
CA VAL A 61 -1.10 3.72 -1.02
C VAL A 61 -0.57 3.99 -2.43
N ILE A 62 0.66 4.47 -2.52
CA ILE A 62 1.37 4.72 -3.77
C ILE A 62 2.78 4.13 -3.70
N GLY A 63 3.39 3.88 -4.86
CA GLY A 63 4.77 3.42 -4.96
C GLY A 63 4.91 2.21 -5.87
N ASP A 64 6.03 1.51 -5.72
CA ASP A 64 6.31 0.27 -6.45
C ASP A 64 5.98 -0.92 -5.54
N LEU A 65 4.79 -1.49 -5.71
CA LEU A 65 4.32 -2.62 -4.91
C LEU A 65 4.86 -3.96 -5.43
N ASN A 66 5.54 -3.96 -6.59
CA ASN A 66 5.98 -5.16 -7.31
C ASN A 66 4.86 -6.20 -7.51
N GLU A 67 3.59 -5.81 -7.49
CA GLU A 67 2.42 -6.68 -7.58
C GLU A 67 1.39 -6.13 -8.56
N ILE A 68 0.59 -7.04 -9.11
CA ILE A 68 -0.58 -6.71 -9.92
C ILE A 68 -1.84 -7.15 -9.19
N MET A 69 -2.88 -6.34 -9.25
CA MET A 69 -4.22 -6.66 -8.76
C MET A 69 -5.00 -7.50 -9.77
N PHE A 70 -4.72 -7.37 -11.06
CA PHE A 70 -5.44 -8.05 -12.12
C PHE A 70 -4.51 -8.54 -13.22
N SER A 71 -4.87 -9.65 -13.86
CA SER A 71 -4.04 -10.27 -14.90
C SER A 71 -3.83 -9.36 -16.10
N PHE A 72 -4.80 -8.49 -16.41
CA PHE A 72 -4.73 -7.55 -17.54
C PHE A 72 -3.75 -6.40 -17.32
N GLU A 73 -3.26 -6.17 -16.11
CA GLU A 73 -2.21 -5.16 -15.84
C GLU A 73 -0.83 -5.63 -16.32
N LYS A 74 -0.70 -6.92 -16.62
CA LYS A 74 0.54 -7.53 -17.06
C LYS A 74 0.55 -7.76 -18.55
N GLU A 75 1.60 -7.25 -19.20
CA GLU A 75 1.93 -7.55 -20.58
C GLU A 75 3.14 -8.49 -20.66
N GLY A 76 2.96 -9.68 -21.22
CA GLY A 76 4.02 -10.68 -21.43
C GLY A 76 4.56 -11.36 -20.15
N GLY A 77 5.52 -12.27 -20.33
CA GLY A 77 6.08 -13.10 -19.24
C GLY A 77 5.12 -14.17 -18.73
N ASN A 78 5.46 -14.78 -17.59
CA ASN A 78 4.62 -15.80 -16.96
C ASN A 78 3.40 -15.19 -16.28
N ASP A 79 2.27 -15.88 -16.35
CA ASP A 79 1.04 -15.48 -15.65
C ASP A 79 1.27 -15.37 -14.14
N ARG A 80 0.67 -14.34 -13.54
CA ARG A 80 0.61 -14.23 -12.09
C ARG A 80 -0.43 -15.21 -11.55
N PRO A 81 -0.10 -16.08 -10.58
CA PRO A 81 -1.08 -16.97 -10.00
C PRO A 81 -2.25 -16.18 -9.38
N ALA A 82 -3.48 -16.59 -9.68
CA ALA A 82 -4.69 -15.87 -9.27
C ALA A 82 -4.79 -15.62 -7.75
N HIS A 83 -4.22 -16.52 -6.94
CA HIS A 83 -4.22 -16.40 -5.49
C HIS A 83 -3.30 -15.28 -4.98
N PHE A 84 -2.20 -14.94 -5.66
CA PHE A 84 -1.36 -13.79 -5.32
C PHE A 84 -2.12 -12.49 -5.55
N MET A 85 -2.75 -12.34 -6.72
CA MET A 85 -3.56 -11.17 -7.03
C MET A 85 -4.73 -11.02 -6.07
N ARG A 86 -5.40 -12.13 -5.70
CA ARG A 86 -6.45 -12.11 -4.67
C ARG A 86 -5.92 -11.66 -3.33
N ALA A 87 -4.82 -12.25 -2.84
CA ALA A 87 -4.24 -11.91 -1.55
C ALA A 87 -3.79 -10.44 -1.48
N PHE A 88 -3.28 -9.91 -2.60
CA PHE A 88 -2.91 -8.50 -2.71
C PHE A 88 -4.14 -7.57 -2.64
N ARG A 89 -5.22 -7.89 -3.39
CA ARG A 89 -6.48 -7.12 -3.31
C ARG A 89 -7.09 -7.16 -1.91
N GLU A 90 -7.00 -8.29 -1.21
CA GLU A 90 -7.50 -8.44 0.18
C GLU A 90 -6.63 -7.71 1.22
N ALA A 91 -5.41 -7.31 0.86
CA ALA A 91 -4.52 -6.58 1.76
C ALA A 91 -4.80 -5.06 1.78
N LEU A 92 -5.49 -4.55 0.77
CA LEU A 92 -5.90 -3.16 0.62
C LEU A 92 -7.37 -2.97 0.99
#